data_AF-A0A8K0RP97-F1
#
_entry.id   AF-A0A8K0RP97-F1
#
_cell.length_a   1.000
_cell.length_b   1.000
_cell.length_c   1.000
_cell.angle_alpha   90.00
_cell.angle_beta   90.00
_cell.angle_gamma   90.00
#
_symmetry.space_group_name_H-M   'P 1'
#
loop_
_entity.id
_entity.type
_entity.pdbx_description
1 polymer ?
#
loop_
_entity_poly.entity_id
_entity_poly.type
_entity_poly.pdbx_seq_one_letter_code
_entity_poly.pdbx_strand_id
1 'polypeptide(L)'
;MNTSPNAQVRSPGEFWLALERRCVRSKEEDSRNIGMHFTPSIPNHQPGQPFSCGLERYYVPSPSLFLYGNEWDGWWDEDPLAIPDLTTGLIANLELAPEPSSQLPDPLMQFKDRIKGLPQEVKDHICSFFQHGQTLLECNYLIPQSMWKRVFFQVPFLWDFSHQTIYDKIGKETVNWEKWNWEKISRQVMSPAQISPPESREDNEVAWSHIKVGLHVPGGFTNRRRIWQILEEMYPNDVQH
;
A
#
# COMPACT_ATOMS: atom_id res chain seq x y z
N MET A 1 1.81 14.18 -17.55
CA MET A 1 1.91 13.14 -16.51
C MET A 1 3.09 13.53 -15.63
N ASN A 2 2.84 14.05 -14.43
CA ASN A 2 3.93 14.23 -13.48
C ASN A 2 4.22 12.84 -12.89
N THR A 3 5.40 12.32 -13.19
CA THR A 3 5.89 11.06 -12.64
C THR A 3 6.03 11.19 -11.13
N SER A 4 5.73 10.12 -10.39
CA SER A 4 6.09 10.03 -8.97
C SER A 4 7.57 10.42 -8.81
N PRO A 5 7.95 11.18 -7.77
CA PRO A 5 9.36 11.55 -7.56
C PRO A 5 10.30 10.35 -7.43
N ASN A 6 9.76 9.15 -7.22
CA ASN A 6 10.51 7.89 -7.14
C ASN A 6 10.45 7.05 -8.42
N ALA A 7 9.70 7.48 -9.44
CA ALA A 7 9.60 6.73 -10.68
C ALA A 7 10.97 6.74 -11.39
N GLN A 8 11.57 5.56 -11.49
CA GLN A 8 12.84 5.37 -12.19
C GLN A 8 12.64 5.27 -13.70
N VAL A 9 11.40 5.00 -14.12
CA VAL A 9 10.94 5.03 -15.51
C VAL A 9 10.52 6.45 -15.88
N ARG A 10 11.15 7.03 -16.91
CA ARG A 10 10.97 8.42 -17.35
C ARG A 10 10.09 8.56 -18.58
N SER A 11 9.74 7.47 -19.25
CA SER A 11 8.84 7.47 -20.40
C SER A 11 7.96 6.22 -20.49
N PRO A 12 6.80 6.31 -21.16
CA PRO A 12 5.99 5.12 -21.47
C PRO A 12 6.75 4.05 -22.27
N GLY A 13 7.69 4.45 -23.14
CA GLY A 13 8.52 3.51 -23.88
C GLY A 13 9.45 2.70 -22.98
N GLU A 14 10.10 3.36 -22.03
CA GLU A 14 10.91 2.69 -20.99
C GLU A 14 10.06 1.77 -20.11
N PHE A 15 8.83 2.18 -19.76
CA PHE A 15 7.88 1.35 -19.03
C PHE A 15 7.60 0.04 -19.76
N TRP A 16 7.17 0.14 -21.03
CA TRP A 16 6.82 -1.04 -21.83
C TRP A 16 8.02 -1.96 -22.05
N LEU A 17 9.20 -1.39 -22.34
CA LEU A 17 10.42 -2.17 -22.54
C LEU A 17 10.85 -2.90 -21.26
N ALA A 18 10.78 -2.24 -20.10
CA ALA A 18 11.13 -2.84 -18.82
C ALA A 18 10.14 -3.94 -18.44
N LEU A 19 8.84 -3.71 -18.63
CA LEU A 19 7.78 -4.69 -18.38
C LEU A 19 7.94 -5.91 -19.29
N GLU A 20 8.10 -5.71 -20.59
CA GLU A 20 8.29 -6.79 -21.57
C GLU A 20 9.48 -7.69 -21.19
N ARG A 21 10.64 -7.09 -20.89
CA ARG A 21 11.83 -7.83 -20.49
C ARG A 21 11.63 -8.61 -19.19
N ARG A 22 10.92 -8.05 -18.20
CA ARG A 22 10.59 -8.76 -16.95
C ARG A 22 9.65 -9.94 -17.20
N CYS A 23 8.64 -9.76 -18.06
CA CYS A 23 7.75 -10.85 -18.46
C CYS A 23 8.48 -11.96 -19.22
N VAL A 24 9.44 -11.62 -20.09
CA VAL A 24 10.31 -12.62 -20.77
C VAL A 24 11.16 -13.39 -19.77
N ARG A 25 11.85 -12.68 -18.86
CA ARG A 25 12.68 -13.29 -17.82
C ARG A 25 11.88 -14.21 -16.89
N SER A 26 10.69 -13.79 -16.47
CA SER A 26 9.77 -14.61 -15.66
C SER A 26 9.41 -15.91 -16.37
N LYS A 27 9.17 -15.88 -17.69
CA LYS A 27 8.93 -17.10 -18.48
C LYS A 27 10.14 -18.03 -18.54
N GLU A 28 11.35 -17.48 -18.60
CA GLU A 28 12.59 -18.27 -18.58
C GLU A 28 12.84 -18.93 -17.22
N GLU A 29 12.55 -18.21 -16.12
CA GLU A 29 12.64 -18.71 -14.74
C GLU A 29 11.57 -19.79 -14.46
N ASP A 30 10.33 -19.58 -14.91
CA ASP A 30 9.20 -20.51 -14.73
C ASP A 30 9.32 -21.80 -15.55
N SER A 31 10.11 -21.80 -16.63
CA SER A 31 10.37 -22.99 -17.46
C SER A 31 10.97 -24.17 -16.69
N ARG A 32 11.37 -23.97 -15.43
CA ARG A 32 12.09 -24.94 -14.62
C ARG A 32 11.34 -25.64 -13.49
N ASN A 33 10.14 -25.25 -13.01
CA ASN A 33 9.32 -26.14 -12.11
C ASN A 33 8.04 -25.56 -11.44
N ILE A 34 7.54 -24.36 -11.73
CA ILE A 34 6.35 -23.83 -11.04
C ILE A 34 5.41 -23.25 -12.10
N GLY A 35 4.09 -23.42 -11.93
CA GLY A 35 3.07 -23.11 -12.93
C GLY A 35 3.20 -21.71 -13.54
N MET A 36 2.59 -21.48 -14.71
CA MET A 36 2.68 -20.20 -15.41
C MET A 36 2.23 -19.04 -14.49
N HIS A 37 3.17 -18.23 -14.01
CA HIS A 37 2.85 -17.01 -13.27
C HIS A 37 3.18 -15.80 -14.13
N PHE A 38 2.18 -14.98 -14.45
CA PHE A 38 2.39 -13.77 -15.26
C PHE A 38 2.82 -12.56 -14.44
N THR A 39 3.16 -12.76 -13.17
CA THR A 39 3.55 -11.67 -12.26
C THR A 39 5.04 -11.36 -12.47
N PRO A 40 5.41 -10.16 -12.96
CA PRO A 40 6.81 -9.83 -13.20
C PRO A 40 7.59 -9.75 -11.88
N SER A 41 8.80 -10.29 -11.82
CA SER A 41 9.68 -10.14 -10.65
C SER A 41 10.02 -8.66 -10.37
N ILE A 42 10.11 -8.29 -9.09
CA ILE A 42 10.53 -6.96 -8.63
C ILE A 42 11.90 -7.02 -7.91
N PRO A 43 12.65 -5.92 -7.81
CA PRO A 43 13.95 -5.92 -7.17
C PRO A 43 13.88 -6.27 -5.68
N ASN A 44 14.64 -7.27 -5.27
CA ASN A 44 14.71 -7.77 -3.88
C ASN A 44 15.94 -7.29 -3.11
N HIS A 45 16.84 -6.55 -3.76
CA HIS A 45 18.11 -6.19 -3.16
C HIS A 45 17.93 -5.24 -1.96
N GLN A 46 18.59 -5.58 -0.85
CA GLN A 46 18.83 -4.64 0.23
C GLN A 46 20.11 -3.84 -0.06
N PRO A 47 20.27 -2.63 0.49
CA PRO A 47 21.52 -1.89 0.38
C PRO A 47 22.71 -2.75 0.80
N GLY A 48 23.68 -2.95 -0.11
CA GLY A 48 24.88 -3.76 0.11
C GLY A 48 24.76 -5.25 -0.24
N GLN A 49 23.61 -5.73 -0.72
CA GLN A 49 23.44 -7.10 -1.22
C GLN A 49 23.57 -7.15 -2.76
N PRO A 50 23.93 -8.32 -3.33
CA PRO A 50 23.86 -8.52 -4.78
C PRO A 50 22.46 -8.23 -5.32
N PHE A 51 22.41 -7.71 -6.54
CA PHE A 51 21.15 -7.47 -7.21
C PHE A 51 20.39 -8.80 -7.41
N SER A 52 19.14 -8.84 -6.98
CA SER A 52 18.24 -9.96 -7.20
C SER A 52 16.84 -9.44 -7.51
N CYS A 53 16.07 -10.24 -8.23
CA CYS A 53 14.64 -10.03 -8.45
C CYS A 53 13.86 -11.24 -7.96
N GLY A 54 12.61 -11.02 -7.56
CA GLY A 54 11.70 -12.09 -7.19
C GLY A 54 10.31 -11.57 -6.81
N LEU A 55 9.53 -12.38 -6.11
CA LEU A 55 8.14 -12.12 -5.74
C LEU A 55 7.94 -11.83 -4.24
N GLU A 56 9.02 -11.86 -3.46
CA GLU A 56 9.01 -11.87 -1.99
C GLU A 56 8.63 -10.51 -1.39
N ARG A 57 8.87 -9.43 -2.12
CA ARG A 57 8.60 -8.07 -1.66
C ARG A 57 7.21 -7.55 -2.02
N TYR A 58 6.40 -8.34 -2.72
CA TYR A 58 5.06 -7.89 -3.11
C TYR A 58 4.18 -7.61 -1.89
N TYR A 59 3.29 -6.62 -2.02
CA TYR A 59 2.20 -6.38 -1.04
C TYR A 59 1.10 -7.46 -1.08
N VAL A 60 1.29 -8.51 -1.89
CA VAL A 60 0.47 -9.72 -1.95
C VAL A 60 1.33 -10.88 -1.46
N PRO A 61 0.79 -11.83 -0.66
CA PRO A 61 1.56 -12.96 -0.17
C PRO A 61 2.21 -13.74 -1.32
N SER A 62 3.50 -14.02 -1.22
CA SER A 62 4.26 -14.78 -2.21
C SER A 62 3.62 -16.15 -2.52
N PRO A 63 3.14 -16.94 -1.54
CA PRO A 63 2.43 -18.18 -1.83
C PRO A 63 1.21 -17.98 -2.73
N SER A 64 0.53 -16.83 -2.63
CA SER A 64 -0.59 -16.53 -3.52
C SER A 64 -0.15 -16.25 -4.95
N LEU A 65 1.00 -15.59 -5.11
CA LEU A 65 1.58 -15.36 -6.43
C LEU A 65 2.04 -16.66 -7.08
N PHE A 66 2.63 -17.59 -6.32
CA PHE A 66 3.12 -18.90 -6.79
C PHE A 66 2.06 -19.99 -6.90
N LEU A 67 0.91 -19.87 -6.24
CA LEU A 67 -0.13 -20.92 -6.28
C LEU A 67 -1.29 -20.52 -7.16
N TYR A 68 -1.63 -19.23 -7.14
CA TYR A 68 -2.83 -18.72 -7.80
C TYR A 68 -2.51 -17.82 -8.98
N GLY A 69 -1.25 -17.40 -9.20
CA GLY A 69 -0.91 -16.42 -10.25
C GLY A 69 -1.01 -16.88 -11.71
N ASN A 70 -1.73 -17.97 -11.97
CA ASN A 70 -2.12 -18.37 -13.32
C ASN A 70 -3.44 -17.65 -13.71
N GLU A 71 -3.79 -17.75 -15.00
CA GLU A 71 -4.94 -17.07 -15.59
C GLU A 71 -6.32 -17.58 -15.15
N TRP A 72 -6.38 -18.64 -14.33
CA TRP A 72 -7.60 -19.40 -14.06
C TRP A 72 -8.17 -19.20 -12.64
N ASP A 73 -7.42 -18.58 -11.72
CA ASP A 73 -7.79 -18.50 -10.30
C ASP A 73 -8.46 -17.17 -9.89
N GLY A 74 -8.92 -16.36 -10.85
CA GLY A 74 -9.89 -15.27 -10.69
C GLY A 74 -9.48 -14.04 -9.85
N TRP A 75 -8.48 -14.16 -8.98
CA TRP A 75 -8.07 -13.08 -8.05
C TRP A 75 -7.51 -11.84 -8.76
N TRP A 76 -7.06 -12.00 -10.01
CA TRP A 76 -6.62 -10.93 -10.90
C TRP A 76 -7.76 -10.23 -11.68
N ASP A 77 -9.00 -10.75 -11.62
CA ASP A 77 -10.12 -10.26 -12.44
C ASP A 77 -10.74 -8.97 -11.90
N GLU A 78 -10.49 -8.63 -10.64
CA GLU A 78 -11.00 -7.40 -10.05
C GLU A 78 -10.30 -6.17 -10.66
N ASP A 79 -11.11 -5.24 -11.21
CA ASP A 79 -10.64 -4.05 -11.91
C ASP A 79 -9.83 -3.14 -10.97
N PRO A 80 -8.52 -2.92 -11.23
CA PRO A 80 -7.67 -2.06 -10.42
C PRO A 80 -7.88 -0.57 -10.70
N LEU A 81 -8.63 -0.19 -11.74
CA LEU A 81 -8.87 1.21 -12.13
C LEU A 81 -10.22 1.68 -11.63
N ALA A 82 -11.32 1.02 -12.00
CA ALA A 82 -12.66 1.38 -11.54
C ALA A 82 -13.10 0.47 -10.40
N ILE A 83 -12.69 0.79 -9.17
CA ILE A 83 -13.03 0.01 -7.97
C ILE A 83 -14.33 0.58 -7.35
N PRO A 84 -15.47 -0.11 -7.48
CA PRO A 84 -16.73 0.37 -6.91
C PRO A 84 -16.63 0.45 -5.39
N ASP A 85 -17.27 1.47 -4.80
CA ASP A 85 -17.35 1.67 -3.35
C ASP A 85 -16.01 1.75 -2.60
N LEU A 86 -14.88 1.94 -3.30
CA LEU A 86 -13.56 2.00 -2.68
C LEU A 86 -13.47 3.04 -1.56
N THR A 87 -13.90 4.27 -1.84
CA THR A 87 -13.86 5.35 -0.85
C THR A 87 -14.76 5.00 0.33
N THR A 88 -15.97 4.52 0.07
CA THR A 88 -16.95 4.12 1.09
C THR A 88 -16.41 3.00 1.98
N GLY A 89 -15.82 1.97 1.40
CA GLY A 89 -15.17 0.87 2.12
C GLY A 89 -14.02 1.36 2.98
N LEU A 90 -13.12 2.18 2.43
CA LEU A 90 -11.98 2.72 3.18
C LEU A 90 -12.42 3.58 4.37
N ILE A 91 -13.37 4.50 4.16
CA ILE A 91 -13.87 5.31 5.27
C ILE A 91 -14.67 4.48 6.27
N ALA A 92 -15.31 3.37 5.88
CA ALA A 92 -16.04 2.49 6.81
C ALA A 92 -15.13 1.93 7.91
N ASN A 93 -13.85 1.70 7.60
CA ASN A 93 -12.82 1.24 8.54
C ASN A 93 -12.29 2.36 9.46
N LEU A 94 -12.65 3.62 9.21
CA LEU A 94 -12.22 4.74 10.04
C LEU A 94 -12.96 4.72 11.39
N GLU A 95 -12.19 4.70 12.46
CA GLU A 95 -12.67 4.76 13.84
C GLU A 95 -12.20 6.03 14.55
N LEU A 96 -12.80 6.35 15.68
CA LEU A 96 -12.32 7.44 16.52
C LEU A 96 -10.94 7.08 17.06
N ALA A 97 -10.02 8.04 17.01
CA ALA A 97 -8.75 7.93 17.69
C ALA A 97 -9.02 7.77 19.20
N PRO A 98 -8.24 6.95 19.91
CA PRO A 98 -8.34 6.92 21.35
C PRO A 98 -8.14 8.35 21.86
N GLU A 99 -8.99 8.77 22.80
CA GLU A 99 -8.79 10.02 23.52
C GLU A 99 -7.34 10.03 24.01
N PRO A 100 -6.62 11.17 23.89
CA PRO A 100 -5.25 11.26 24.38
C PRO A 100 -5.31 10.90 25.85
N SER A 101 -4.95 9.65 26.15
CA SER A 101 -5.08 9.11 27.48
C SER A 101 -4.34 10.08 28.38
N SER A 102 -4.99 10.54 29.43
CA SER A 102 -4.39 11.30 30.51
C SER A 102 -3.27 10.52 31.24
N GLN A 103 -2.74 9.45 30.62
CA GLN A 103 -1.71 8.53 31.08
C GLN A 103 -0.53 8.41 30.11
N LEU A 104 -0.48 9.14 28.98
CA LEU A 104 0.76 9.22 28.20
C LEU A 104 1.83 9.88 29.08
N PRO A 105 2.99 9.22 29.30
CA PRO A 105 4.08 9.79 30.09
C PRO A 105 4.44 11.21 29.60
N ASP A 106 4.70 12.14 30.52
CA ASP A 106 5.05 13.53 30.21
C ASP A 106 6.10 13.69 29.08
N PRO A 107 7.15 12.86 28.98
CA PRO A 107 8.10 12.96 27.88
C PRO A 107 7.49 12.74 26.48
N LEU A 108 6.50 11.86 26.36
CA LEU A 108 5.83 11.55 25.09
C LEU A 108 4.84 12.66 24.70
N MET A 109 4.19 13.28 25.69
CA MET A 109 3.38 14.48 25.46
C MET A 109 4.24 15.64 24.96
N GLN A 110 5.39 15.90 25.62
CA GLN A 110 6.34 16.91 25.17
C GLN A 110 6.88 16.62 23.76
N PHE A 111 7.16 15.35 23.43
CA PHE A 111 7.57 14.96 22.08
C PHE A 111 6.50 15.33 21.05
N LYS A 112 5.24 14.98 21.31
CA LYS A 112 4.12 15.28 20.41
C LYS A 112 3.95 16.78 20.18
N ASP A 113 4.07 17.58 21.23
CA ASP A 113 3.98 19.04 21.13
C ASP A 113 5.16 19.64 20.35
N ARG A 114 6.37 19.10 20.51
CA ARG A 114 7.53 19.47 19.69
C ARG A 114 7.29 19.16 18.22
N ILE A 115 6.76 17.98 17.88
CA ILE A 115 6.42 17.62 16.49
C ILE A 115 5.38 18.59 15.91
N LYS A 116 4.34 18.94 16.67
CA LYS A 116 3.35 19.94 16.25
C LYS A 116 3.97 21.32 16.00
N GLY A 117 4.99 21.69 16.78
CA GLY A 117 5.70 22.96 16.64
C GLY A 117 6.72 23.03 15.49
N LEU A 118 7.00 21.92 14.79
CA LEU A 118 7.99 21.92 13.70
C LEU A 118 7.56 22.79 12.51
N PRO A 119 8.52 23.37 11.75
CA PRO A 119 8.26 23.98 10.45
C PRO A 119 7.58 23.01 9.48
N GLN A 120 6.80 23.55 8.54
CA GLN A 120 6.01 22.73 7.62
C GLN A 120 6.92 21.83 6.76
N GLU A 121 8.05 22.35 6.29
CA GLU A 121 9.04 21.63 5.48
C GLU A 121 9.59 20.39 6.20
N VAL A 122 9.80 20.49 7.52
CA VAL A 122 10.26 19.37 8.34
C VAL A 122 9.13 18.34 8.51
N LYS A 123 7.89 18.79 8.70
CA LYS A 123 6.72 17.91 8.76
C LYS A 123 6.50 17.18 7.44
N ASP A 124 6.66 17.87 6.31
CA ASP A 124 6.59 17.33 4.95
C ASP A 124 7.63 16.22 4.79
N HIS A 125 8.87 16.49 5.21
CA HIS A 125 9.95 15.52 5.15
C HIS A 125 9.66 14.30 6.04
N ILE A 126 9.18 14.50 7.27
CA ILE A 126 8.74 13.41 8.15
C ILE A 126 7.64 12.57 7.48
N CYS A 127 6.63 13.22 6.87
CA CYS A 127 5.53 12.55 6.17
C CYS A 127 6.02 11.66 5.01
N SER A 128 7.06 12.09 4.27
CA SER A 128 7.61 11.31 3.16
C SER A 128 8.17 9.94 3.57
N PHE A 129 8.68 9.79 4.80
CA PHE A 129 9.18 8.50 5.27
C PHE A 129 8.07 7.45 5.43
N PHE A 130 6.83 7.87 5.72
CA PHE A 130 5.70 6.95 5.86
C PHE A 130 5.17 6.43 4.53
N GLN A 131 5.48 7.10 3.42
CA GLN A 131 5.01 6.69 2.09
C GLN A 131 5.80 5.49 1.53
N HIS A 132 6.98 5.20 2.08
CA HIS A 132 7.93 4.25 1.50
C HIS A 132 8.39 3.14 2.46
N GLY A 133 8.02 3.23 3.73
CA GLY A 133 8.38 2.24 4.74
C GLY A 133 7.28 1.22 4.99
N GLN A 134 7.66 -0.01 5.33
CA GLN A 134 6.76 -0.92 6.05
C GLN A 134 6.56 -0.34 7.45
N THR A 135 5.39 0.25 7.69
CA THR A 135 5.01 0.71 9.02
C THR A 135 4.47 -0.46 9.83
N LEU A 136 4.89 -0.58 11.09
CA LEU A 136 4.24 -1.49 12.04
C LEU A 136 2.73 -1.20 12.09
N LEU A 137 1.92 -2.24 12.23
CA LEU A 137 0.46 -2.09 12.31
C LEU A 137 0.04 -1.37 13.61
N GLU A 138 0.82 -1.55 14.68
CA GLU A 138 0.58 -0.93 15.98
C GLU A 138 0.70 0.60 15.91
N CYS A 139 -0.34 1.28 16.42
CA CYS A 139 -0.36 2.73 16.53
C CYS A 139 0.38 3.17 17.78
N ASN A 140 1.28 4.14 17.63
CA ASN A 140 2.03 4.71 18.76
C ASN A 140 1.53 6.11 19.16
N TYR A 141 0.70 6.74 18.34
CA TYR A 141 0.05 8.03 18.59
C TYR A 141 1.02 9.20 18.89
N LEU A 142 2.30 9.03 18.55
CA LEU A 142 3.37 10.02 18.73
C LEU A 142 3.30 11.10 17.65
N ILE A 143 2.97 10.70 16.41
CA ILE A 143 2.76 11.62 15.31
C ILE A 143 1.31 12.12 15.34
N PRO A 144 1.06 13.44 15.21
CA PRO A 144 -0.29 13.99 15.23
C PRO A 144 -1.20 13.38 14.15
N GLN A 145 -2.49 13.20 14.48
CA GLN A 145 -3.50 12.69 13.54
C GLN A 145 -3.62 13.56 12.28
N SER A 146 -3.38 14.87 12.38
CA SER A 146 -3.34 15.78 11.23
C SER A 146 -2.21 15.47 10.24
N MET A 147 -1.05 15.00 10.73
CA MET A 147 0.05 14.54 9.88
C MET A 147 -0.26 13.18 9.26
N TRP A 148 -0.81 12.24 10.02
CA TRP A 148 -1.25 10.95 9.48
C TRP A 148 -2.36 11.09 8.45
N LYS A 149 -3.32 12.00 8.66
CA LYS A 149 -4.33 12.37 7.67
C LYS A 149 -3.66 12.76 6.35
N ARG A 150 -2.63 13.60 6.41
CA ARG A 150 -1.89 13.99 5.22
C ARG A 150 -1.20 12.81 4.56
N VAL A 151 -0.56 11.93 5.34
CA VAL A 151 0.04 10.68 4.82
C VAL A 151 -1.01 9.88 4.05
N PHE A 152 -2.20 9.67 4.63
CA PHE A 152 -3.31 8.95 3.99
C PHE A 152 -3.71 9.56 2.64
N PHE A 153 -3.91 10.87 2.57
CA PHE A 153 -4.28 11.56 1.33
C PHE A 153 -3.16 11.64 0.30
N GLN A 154 -1.92 11.36 0.71
CA GLN A 154 -0.76 11.32 -0.17
C GLN A 154 -0.41 9.91 -0.62
N VAL A 155 -1.20 8.89 -0.24
CA VAL A 155 -1.01 7.52 -0.71
C VAL A 155 -1.23 7.48 -2.23
N PRO A 156 -0.19 7.24 -3.06
CA PRO A 156 -0.29 7.51 -4.49
C PRO A 156 -1.27 6.60 -5.24
N PHE A 157 -1.43 5.35 -4.79
CA PHE A 157 -2.37 4.40 -5.39
C PHE A 157 -3.84 4.65 -5.01
N LEU A 158 -4.14 5.69 -4.24
CA LEU A 158 -5.51 6.08 -3.88
C LEU A 158 -5.91 7.44 -4.49
N TRP A 159 -5.47 7.64 -5.72
CA TRP A 159 -5.61 8.89 -6.47
C TRP A 159 -7.06 9.31 -6.78
N ASP A 160 -8.01 8.38 -6.78
CA ASP A 160 -9.43 8.58 -7.14
C ASP A 160 -10.37 8.73 -5.93
N PHE A 161 -9.83 9.04 -4.76
CA PHE A 161 -10.65 9.24 -3.57
C PHE A 161 -11.71 10.33 -3.72
N SER A 162 -12.96 9.97 -3.42
CA SER A 162 -14.07 10.93 -3.34
C SER A 162 -13.97 11.74 -2.06
N HIS A 163 -13.44 12.96 -2.18
CA HIS A 163 -13.38 13.91 -1.05
C HIS A 163 -14.78 14.18 -0.49
N GLN A 164 -15.80 14.24 -1.35
CA GLN A 164 -17.19 14.44 -0.97
C GLN A 164 -17.68 13.33 -0.02
N THR A 165 -17.44 12.07 -0.37
CA THR A 165 -17.85 10.91 0.46
C THR A 165 -17.17 10.93 1.83
N ILE A 166 -15.92 11.40 1.91
CA ILE A 166 -15.21 11.56 3.19
C ILE A 166 -15.82 12.72 3.99
N TYR A 167 -16.11 13.87 3.36
CA TYR A 167 -16.77 15.01 4.01
C TYR A 167 -18.14 14.64 4.57
N ASP A 168 -18.90 13.81 3.87
CA ASP A 168 -20.24 13.40 4.30
C ASP A 168 -20.20 12.54 5.57
N LYS A 169 -19.17 11.71 5.75
CA LYS A 169 -18.99 10.90 6.98
C LYS A 169 -18.39 11.70 8.14
N ILE A 170 -17.38 12.53 7.87
CA ILE A 170 -16.53 13.14 8.92
C ILE A 170 -17.02 14.56 9.29
N GLY A 171 -17.80 15.18 8.43
CA GLY A 171 -18.16 16.59 8.52
C GLY A 171 -17.07 17.51 7.95
N LYS A 172 -17.47 18.74 7.61
CA LYS A 172 -16.59 19.74 6.97
C LYS A 172 -15.63 20.45 7.94
N GLU A 173 -15.91 20.40 9.24
CA GLU A 173 -15.15 21.13 10.25
C GLU A 173 -13.85 20.42 10.63
N THR A 174 -12.71 21.11 10.54
CA THR A 174 -11.36 20.59 10.84
C THR A 174 -11.23 19.91 12.19
N VAL A 175 -11.93 20.41 13.22
CA VAL A 175 -11.95 19.83 14.57
C VAL A 175 -12.50 18.40 14.56
N ASN A 176 -13.44 18.08 13.67
CA ASN A 176 -13.98 16.73 13.56
C ASN A 176 -12.98 15.77 12.91
N TRP A 177 -12.06 16.27 12.07
CA TRP A 177 -11.03 15.44 11.43
C TRP A 177 -9.98 14.95 12.41
N GLU A 178 -9.61 15.75 13.42
CA GLU A 178 -8.57 15.35 14.38
C GLU A 178 -9.02 14.23 15.33
N LYS A 179 -10.33 13.99 15.44
CA LYS A 179 -10.91 12.94 16.27
C LYS A 179 -10.81 11.54 15.65
N TRP A 180 -10.51 11.43 14.36
CA TRP A 180 -10.44 10.14 13.67
C TRP A 180 -9.03 9.55 13.72
N ASN A 181 -8.95 8.23 13.74
CA ASN A 181 -7.71 7.46 13.81
C ASN A 181 -7.06 7.32 12.42
N TRP A 182 -6.53 8.44 11.91
CA TRP A 182 -5.79 8.48 10.64
C TRP A 182 -4.53 7.64 10.67
N GLU A 183 -3.89 7.51 11.83
CA GLU A 183 -2.72 6.63 11.99
C GLU A 183 -3.06 5.19 11.65
N LYS A 184 -4.11 4.65 12.27
CA LYS A 184 -4.53 3.26 12.06
C LYS A 184 -4.87 2.99 10.61
N ILE A 185 -5.76 3.78 10.01
CA ILE A 185 -6.19 3.55 8.62
C ILE A 185 -5.02 3.67 7.63
N SER A 186 -4.09 4.61 7.86
CA SER A 186 -2.90 4.77 7.02
C SER A 186 -2.01 3.54 7.10
N ARG A 187 -1.73 3.04 8.32
CA ARG A 187 -0.93 1.83 8.52
C ARG A 187 -1.58 0.61 7.90
N GLN A 188 -2.90 0.47 8.06
CA GLN A 188 -3.67 -0.63 7.47
C GLN A 188 -3.63 -0.62 5.94
N VAL A 189 -3.87 0.55 5.33
CA VAL A 189 -3.82 0.73 3.87
C VAL A 189 -2.43 0.46 3.30
N MET A 190 -1.38 0.84 4.04
CA MET A 190 0.01 0.62 3.66
C MET A 190 0.53 -0.76 4.06
N SER A 191 -0.29 -1.62 4.66
CA SER A 191 0.10 -2.98 5.05
C SER A 191 -0.09 -3.95 3.88
N PRO A 192 0.74 -5.00 3.77
CA PRO A 192 0.52 -6.06 2.80
C PRO A 192 -0.74 -6.87 3.13
N ALA A 193 -1.41 -7.34 2.07
CA ALA A 193 -2.46 -8.34 2.20
C ALA A 193 -1.89 -9.62 2.81
N GLN A 194 -2.72 -10.37 3.52
CA GLN A 194 -2.33 -11.62 4.17
C GLN A 194 -3.17 -12.78 3.64
N ILE A 195 -2.62 -13.99 3.69
CA ILE A 195 -3.35 -15.20 3.28
C ILE A 195 -4.61 -15.34 4.13
N SER A 196 -5.76 -15.47 3.48
CA SER A 196 -7.05 -15.61 4.15
C SER A 196 -7.10 -16.96 4.90
N PRO A 197 -7.72 -17.02 6.10
CA PRO A 197 -7.91 -18.28 6.81
C PRO A 197 -8.64 -19.32 5.94
N PRO A 198 -8.40 -20.63 6.13
CA PRO A 198 -9.08 -21.67 5.35
C PRO A 198 -10.61 -21.61 5.44
N GLU A 199 -11.13 -21.11 6.56
CA GLU A 199 -12.57 -21.02 6.87
C GLU A 199 -13.31 -19.94 6.07
N SER A 200 -12.60 -19.01 5.42
CA SER A 200 -13.21 -18.01 4.52
C SER A 200 -13.21 -18.43 3.05
N ARG A 201 -12.83 -19.68 2.76
CA ARG A 201 -12.91 -20.29 1.42
C ARG A 201 -14.28 -20.91 1.21
N GLU A 202 -15.32 -20.09 1.31
CA GLU A 202 -16.56 -20.43 0.60
C GLU A 202 -16.25 -20.26 -0.88
N ASP A 203 -16.36 -21.36 -1.62
CA ASP A 203 -16.13 -21.53 -3.06
C ASP A 203 -15.66 -20.28 -3.82
N ASN A 204 -14.37 -20.27 -4.18
CA ASN A 204 -13.75 -19.60 -5.32
C ASN A 204 -13.19 -18.17 -5.30
N GLU A 205 -13.23 -17.30 -4.27
CA GLU A 205 -12.91 -15.88 -4.60
C GLU A 205 -11.77 -15.12 -3.89
N VAL A 206 -11.23 -15.46 -2.72
CA VAL A 206 -10.07 -14.65 -2.24
C VAL A 206 -9.03 -15.41 -1.41
N ALA A 207 -7.93 -15.80 -2.06
CA ALA A 207 -6.78 -16.44 -1.41
C ALA A 207 -6.05 -15.56 -0.39
N TRP A 208 -6.24 -14.24 -0.46
CA TRP A 208 -5.61 -13.25 0.42
C TRP A 208 -6.59 -12.11 0.71
N SER A 209 -6.41 -11.39 1.81
CA SER A 209 -7.25 -10.23 2.14
C SER A 209 -6.55 -9.33 3.15
N HIS A 210 -7.11 -8.16 3.40
CA HIS A 210 -6.65 -7.26 4.46
C HIS A 210 -7.41 -7.44 5.80
N ILE A 211 -8.25 -8.49 5.91
CA ILE A 211 -9.05 -8.75 7.11
C ILE A 211 -8.16 -8.93 8.35
N LYS A 212 -7.02 -9.61 8.21
CA LYS A 212 -6.06 -9.82 9.33
C LYS A 212 -5.41 -8.54 9.83
N VAL A 213 -5.34 -7.50 8.99
CA VAL A 213 -4.89 -6.16 9.41
C VAL A 213 -6.08 -5.27 9.80
N GLY A 214 -7.30 -5.80 9.81
CA GLY A 214 -8.52 -5.10 10.20
C GLY A 214 -9.03 -4.11 9.15
N LEU A 215 -8.75 -4.35 7.87
CA LEU A 215 -9.15 -3.50 6.75
C LEU A 215 -10.08 -4.25 5.80
N HIS A 216 -11.29 -3.70 5.61
CA HIS A 216 -12.32 -4.22 4.73
C HIS A 216 -12.46 -3.33 3.51
N VAL A 217 -12.02 -3.81 2.36
CA VAL A 217 -12.00 -3.07 1.10
C VAL A 217 -12.35 -4.02 -0.06
N PRO A 218 -12.89 -3.50 -1.18
CA PRO A 218 -13.08 -4.29 -2.39
C PRO A 218 -11.74 -4.88 -2.87
N GLY A 219 -11.72 -6.08 -3.46
CA GLY A 219 -10.48 -6.77 -3.80
C GLY A 219 -9.64 -6.07 -4.88
N GLY A 220 -10.26 -5.27 -5.75
CA GLY A 220 -9.59 -4.39 -6.71
C GLY A 220 -8.57 -3.46 -6.05
N PHE A 221 -8.74 -3.14 -4.76
CA PHE A 221 -7.77 -2.37 -3.97
C PHE A 221 -6.38 -3.01 -3.99
N THR A 222 -6.31 -4.32 -3.79
CA THR A 222 -5.04 -5.04 -3.75
C THR A 222 -4.42 -5.16 -5.13
N ASN A 223 -5.24 -5.40 -6.17
CA ASN A 223 -4.77 -5.41 -7.55
C ASN A 223 -4.16 -4.05 -7.92
N ARG A 224 -4.82 -2.96 -7.52
CA ARG A 224 -4.29 -1.61 -7.68
C ARG A 224 -2.98 -1.42 -6.92
N ARG A 225 -2.90 -1.81 -5.64
CA ARG A 225 -1.65 -1.71 -4.85
C ARG A 225 -0.50 -2.48 -5.49
N ARG A 226 -0.75 -3.71 -5.96
CA ARG A 226 0.22 -4.56 -6.66
C ARG A 226 0.74 -3.90 -7.93
N ILE A 227 -0.17 -3.44 -8.80
CA ILE A 227 0.21 -2.76 -10.05
C ILE A 227 1.01 -1.51 -9.74
N TRP A 228 0.58 -0.73 -8.74
CA TRP A 228 1.28 0.48 -8.35
C TRP A 228 2.69 0.19 -7.82
N GLN A 229 2.88 -0.89 -7.06
CA GLN A 229 4.19 -1.33 -6.63
C GLN A 229 5.10 -1.67 -7.82
N ILE A 230 4.59 -2.35 -8.84
CA ILE A 230 5.35 -2.61 -10.07
C ILE A 230 5.78 -1.28 -10.69
N LEU A 231 4.88 -0.29 -10.77
CA LEU A 231 5.20 1.03 -11.32
C LEU A 231 6.26 1.79 -10.50
N GLU A 232 6.21 1.71 -9.17
CA GLU A 232 7.13 2.43 -8.28
C GLU A 232 8.52 1.77 -8.21
N GLU A 233 8.57 0.43 -8.19
CA GLU A 233 9.81 -0.34 -7.99
C GLU A 233 10.44 -0.83 -9.30
N MET A 234 10.00 -0.29 -10.44
CA MET A 234 10.53 -0.66 -11.73
C MET A 234 11.75 0.14 -12.11
N TYR A 235 12.88 -0.55 -12.29
CA TYR A 235 14.08 0.02 -12.88
C TYR A 235 14.20 -0.44 -14.34
N PRO A 236 14.45 0.47 -15.30
CA PRO A 236 14.65 0.12 -16.71
C PRO A 236 15.74 -0.92 -16.98
N ASN A 237 16.73 -1.04 -16.08
CA ASN A 237 17.91 -1.89 -16.25
C ASN A 237 17.89 -3.18 -15.42
N ASP A 238 16.81 -3.49 -14.68
CA ASP A 238 16.71 -4.67 -13.79
C ASP A 238 16.77 -6.05 -14.50
N VAL A 239 16.91 -6.02 -15.81
CA VAL A 239 16.74 -7.15 -16.73
C VAL A 239 17.94 -7.29 -17.69
N GLN A 240 19.00 -6.49 -17.50
CA GLN A 240 20.22 -6.52 -18.32
C GLN A 240 21.37 -7.35 -17.70
N HIS A 241 21.09 -8.17 -16.68
CA HIS A 241 22.08 -8.97 -15.95
C HIS A 241 21.75 -10.45 -15.97
#